data_AF-A0A7R9PT87-F1
#
_entry.id   AF-A0A7R9PT87-F1
#
_cell.length_a   1.000
_cell.length_b   1.000
_cell.length_c   1.000
_cell.angle_alpha   90.00
_cell.angle_beta   90.00
_cell.angle_gamma   90.00
#
_symmetry.space_group_name_H-M   'P 1'
#
loop_
_entity.id
_entity.type
_entity.pdbx_description
1 polymer ?
#
loop_
_entity_poly.entity_id
_entity_poly.type
_entity_poly.pdbx_seq_one_letter_code
_entity_poly.pdbx_strand_id
1 'polypeptide(L)'
;MQRSPLIPFSNINGVFPSFDFWPHKSGTRTQRAALFGHYTLEFHHMLRKEQLRVTKIKGNIWSMDQFRYLFNTCRIPGEEKDTLINTFKTENEGPMPSTISIVLCRGYIFAFDYIVDGQYLTAPEIETQLNYVENWCQKQSHLGAGVGALTTTDRTKWALNRKYLQQLSPENEQYLQIIENAMTVCALDDAEPPSLQEACYLTMCGNCADRWADKSITQITFNNGILSATSDHSAFDALALAILSQYINLSVFESKGEYYGPKVVRTLPTPTLLDFRVDDKLHEEIESAKQSFRQTCDGIEFVHQIFKDYGRSLSAKHRIHPEAYLQIALQLTYMRMHGKPAPTYCTATTRRYYKGRTETCRTCTPETVEFAKAVIDANRNNNDLFNLLLKASQKFQQIMTNACKGQGCDRHFLGLYITSLDNGIELPEIFTDPSFMETGGNGTYVLSTSCGGYWKSYGGLPPMREDGYAIFYGIENHQYSFSLFAYKACPDTSAQLFYQNLRQSLLEMRDILDSQKSDTTTLQHNL
;
A
#
# COMPACT_ATOMS: atom_id res chain seq x y z
N MET A 1 -7.46 -19.22 8.10
CA MET A 1 -8.07 -18.07 7.39
C MET A 1 -7.72 -16.79 8.14
N GLN A 2 -7.41 -15.68 7.45
CA GLN A 2 -7.03 -14.41 8.08
C GLN A 2 -8.26 -13.65 8.58
N ARG A 3 -8.40 -13.50 9.90
CA ARG A 3 -9.51 -12.79 10.57
C ARG A 3 -9.06 -11.53 11.34
N SER A 4 -7.75 -11.26 11.37
CA SER A 4 -7.20 -10.03 11.95
C SER A 4 -7.76 -8.76 11.27
N PRO A 5 -7.75 -7.61 11.98
CA PRO A 5 -8.09 -6.31 11.40
C PRO A 5 -7.41 -6.02 10.06
N LEU A 6 -8.09 -5.28 9.18
CA LEU A 6 -7.51 -4.88 7.89
C LEU A 6 -6.50 -3.73 8.05
N ILE A 7 -6.84 -2.70 8.80
CA ILE A 7 -5.89 -1.68 9.22
C ILE A 7 -5.51 -2.00 10.68
N PRO A 8 -4.22 -2.04 11.04
CA PRO A 8 -3.06 -1.70 10.21
C PRO A 8 -2.48 -2.87 9.38
N PHE A 9 -2.93 -4.11 9.58
CA PHE A 9 -2.16 -5.30 9.19
C PHE A 9 -2.17 -5.68 7.70
N SER A 10 -3.23 -5.33 6.96
CA SER A 10 -3.48 -5.84 5.62
C SER A 10 -3.68 -4.75 4.57
N ASN A 11 -4.07 -3.53 4.93
CA ASN A 11 -4.23 -2.46 3.95
C ASN A 11 -2.87 -1.95 3.49
N ILE A 12 -2.79 -1.63 2.20
CA ILE A 12 -1.66 -0.88 1.64
C ILE A 12 -1.83 0.57 2.08
N ASN A 13 -0.80 1.16 2.68
CA ASN A 13 -0.81 2.56 3.10
C ASN A 13 0.32 3.30 2.40
N GLY A 14 0.13 4.58 2.07
CA GLY A 14 1.20 5.39 1.52
C GLY A 14 0.91 6.90 1.46
N VAL A 15 1.97 7.69 1.38
CA VAL A 15 1.92 9.16 1.28
C VAL A 15 2.21 9.58 -0.16
N PHE A 16 1.47 10.56 -0.67
CA PHE A 16 1.71 11.09 -2.00
C PHE A 16 2.91 12.05 -1.98
N PRO A 17 3.93 11.87 -2.84
CA PRO A 17 5.14 12.67 -2.83
C PRO A 17 4.99 14.00 -3.58
N SER A 18 3.96 14.80 -3.27
CA SER A 18 3.65 16.07 -3.97
C SER A 18 4.40 17.30 -3.44
N PHE A 19 5.34 17.12 -2.52
CA PHE A 19 5.94 18.20 -1.72
C PHE A 19 6.77 19.21 -2.50
N ASP A 20 7.27 18.84 -3.69
CA ASP A 20 8.00 19.76 -4.55
C ASP A 20 7.12 20.95 -5.01
N PHE A 21 5.78 20.79 -4.99
CA PHE A 21 4.80 21.85 -5.31
C PHE A 21 3.84 22.15 -4.16
N TRP A 22 3.58 21.18 -3.29
CA TRP A 22 2.69 21.28 -2.13
C TRP A 22 3.45 21.04 -0.83
N PRO A 23 4.26 22.01 -0.37
CA PRO A 23 4.90 21.92 0.94
C PRO A 23 3.84 21.91 2.04
N HIS A 24 4.21 21.49 3.25
CA HIS A 24 3.29 21.50 4.40
C HIS A 24 2.76 22.92 4.63
N LYS A 25 1.44 23.09 4.60
CA LYS A 25 0.80 24.40 4.72
C LYS A 25 -0.64 24.25 5.22
N SER A 26 -0.89 24.61 6.48
CA SER A 26 -2.25 24.68 7.03
C SER A 26 -3.14 25.63 6.23
N GLY A 27 -4.44 25.35 6.20
CA GLY A 27 -5.41 26.09 5.41
C GLY A 27 -5.43 25.76 3.91
N THR A 28 -4.70 24.71 3.48
CA THR A 28 -4.75 24.22 2.09
C THR A 28 -5.44 22.86 1.93
N ARG A 29 -5.97 22.29 3.02
CA ARG A 29 -6.55 20.93 3.06
C ARG A 29 -7.62 20.72 1.98
N THR A 30 -8.68 21.51 1.98
CA THR A 30 -9.80 21.32 1.03
C THR A 30 -9.42 21.60 -0.41
N GLN A 31 -8.64 22.65 -0.66
CA GLN A 31 -8.11 22.97 -1.99
C GLN A 31 -7.29 21.80 -2.58
N ARG A 32 -6.34 21.25 -1.80
CA ARG A 32 -5.49 20.14 -2.25
C ARG A 32 -6.27 18.84 -2.37
N ALA A 33 -7.15 18.54 -1.41
CA ALA A 33 -8.05 17.40 -1.48
C ALA A 33 -8.94 17.45 -2.73
N ALA A 34 -9.42 18.65 -3.09
CA ALA A 34 -10.24 18.84 -4.28
C ALA A 34 -9.47 18.63 -5.58
N LEU A 35 -8.24 19.14 -5.68
CA LEU A 35 -7.40 18.91 -6.86
C LEU A 35 -6.97 17.44 -6.96
N PHE A 36 -6.69 16.80 -5.83
CA PHE A 36 -6.43 15.37 -5.74
C PHE A 36 -7.64 14.52 -6.20
N GLY A 37 -8.84 14.87 -5.74
CA GLY A 37 -10.09 14.27 -6.18
C GLY A 37 -10.34 14.49 -7.67
N HIS A 38 -10.06 15.69 -8.18
CA HIS A 38 -10.19 16.00 -9.61
C HIS A 38 -9.29 15.11 -10.49
N TYR A 39 -8.00 14.97 -10.18
CA TYR A 39 -7.12 14.08 -10.94
C TYR A 39 -7.48 12.60 -10.77
N THR A 40 -8.03 12.22 -9.61
CA THR A 40 -8.60 10.88 -9.43
C THR A 40 -9.78 10.64 -10.39
N LEU A 41 -10.64 11.63 -10.60
CA LEU A 41 -11.75 11.56 -11.55
C LEU A 41 -11.28 11.52 -13.00
N GLU A 42 -10.24 12.26 -13.37
CA GLU A 42 -9.65 12.15 -14.70
C GLU A 42 -9.11 10.74 -14.98
N PHE A 43 -8.42 10.14 -14.00
CA PHE A 43 -7.97 8.75 -14.11
C PHE A 43 -9.14 7.78 -14.24
N HIS A 44 -10.17 7.92 -13.39
CA HIS A 44 -11.41 7.14 -13.48
C HIS A 44 -12.07 7.28 -14.85
N HIS A 45 -12.13 8.50 -15.39
CA HIS A 45 -12.72 8.77 -16.69
C HIS A 45 -11.97 8.06 -17.83
N MET A 46 -10.63 8.13 -17.83
CA MET A 46 -9.80 7.39 -18.78
C MET A 46 -9.98 5.88 -18.63
N LEU A 47 -10.11 5.36 -17.40
CA LEU A 47 -10.35 3.94 -17.17
C LEU A 47 -11.73 3.51 -17.71
N ARG A 48 -12.77 4.30 -17.46
CA ARG A 48 -14.13 4.03 -17.99
C ARG A 48 -14.18 4.03 -19.51
N LYS A 49 -13.41 4.91 -20.16
CA LYS A 49 -13.30 4.99 -21.62
C LYS A 49 -12.31 3.99 -22.22
N GLU A 50 -11.67 3.17 -21.40
CA GLU A 50 -10.63 2.22 -21.82
C GLU A 50 -9.45 2.91 -22.52
N GLN A 51 -9.15 4.16 -22.12
CA GLN A 51 -8.10 5.00 -22.68
C GLN A 51 -6.77 4.92 -21.92
N LEU A 52 -6.73 4.22 -20.77
CA LEU A 52 -5.48 3.95 -20.08
C LEU A 52 -4.56 3.10 -20.96
N ARG A 53 -3.30 3.55 -21.10
CA ARG A 53 -2.31 2.84 -21.89
C ARG A 53 -2.08 1.43 -21.32
N VAL A 54 -2.26 0.42 -22.17
CA VAL A 54 -1.98 -0.98 -21.82
C VAL A 54 -0.51 -1.13 -21.45
N THR A 55 -0.26 -1.77 -20.30
CA THR A 55 1.10 -2.09 -19.85
C THR A 55 1.70 -3.16 -20.79
N LYS A 56 2.83 -2.84 -21.44
CA LYS A 56 3.59 -3.77 -22.28
C LYS A 56 5.04 -3.79 -21.84
N ILE A 57 5.55 -4.96 -21.45
CA ILE A 57 6.95 -5.13 -21.03
C ILE A 57 7.58 -6.23 -21.87
N LYS A 58 8.65 -5.88 -22.61
CA LYS A 58 9.36 -6.79 -23.53
C LYS A 58 8.39 -7.55 -24.46
N GLY A 59 7.44 -6.83 -25.05
CA GLY A 59 6.42 -7.39 -25.97
C GLY A 59 5.26 -8.15 -25.30
N ASN A 60 5.34 -8.46 -24.00
CA ASN A 60 4.24 -9.12 -23.29
C ASN A 60 3.22 -8.09 -22.81
N ILE A 61 1.95 -8.31 -23.14
CA ILE A 61 0.83 -7.54 -22.61
C ILE A 61 0.56 -8.00 -21.18
N TRP A 62 0.45 -7.05 -20.26
CA TRP A 62 0.11 -7.34 -18.87
C TRP A 62 -1.37 -7.05 -18.62
N SER A 63 -1.98 -7.86 -17.77
CA SER A 63 -3.34 -7.69 -17.27
C SER A 63 -3.50 -6.31 -16.63
N MET A 64 -4.60 -5.67 -16.98
CA MET A 64 -5.07 -4.41 -16.43
C MET A 64 -6.29 -4.61 -15.50
N ASP A 65 -6.61 -5.86 -15.14
CA ASP A 65 -7.82 -6.22 -14.39
C ASP A 65 -7.89 -5.52 -13.02
N GLN A 66 -6.74 -5.43 -12.33
CA GLN A 66 -6.65 -4.81 -11.01
C GLN A 66 -7.10 -3.34 -10.98
N PHE A 67 -6.98 -2.60 -12.09
CA PHE A 67 -7.42 -1.19 -12.14
C PHE A 67 -8.94 -1.05 -11.98
N ARG A 68 -9.72 -2.08 -12.35
CA ARG A 68 -11.18 -2.10 -12.15
C ARG A 68 -11.56 -2.06 -10.68
N TYR A 69 -10.67 -2.46 -9.78
CA TYR A 69 -10.92 -2.52 -8.35
C TYR A 69 -10.50 -1.25 -7.61
N LEU A 70 -9.94 -0.25 -8.31
CA LEU A 70 -9.63 1.04 -7.70
C LEU A 70 -10.90 1.78 -7.26
N PHE A 71 -11.97 1.67 -8.06
CA PHE A 71 -13.22 2.42 -7.86
C PHE A 71 -14.38 1.47 -7.56
N ASN A 72 -15.40 1.97 -6.86
CA ASN A 72 -16.67 1.25 -6.61
C ASN A 72 -16.47 -0.16 -6.06
N THR A 73 -15.44 -0.30 -5.23
CA THR A 73 -15.03 -1.57 -4.67
C THR A 73 -14.98 -1.44 -3.16
N CYS A 74 -15.60 -2.41 -2.48
CA CYS A 74 -15.65 -2.48 -1.04
C CYS A 74 -15.69 -3.95 -0.61
N ARG A 75 -14.96 -4.26 0.46
CA ARG A 75 -15.03 -5.55 1.12
C ARG A 75 -16.16 -5.54 2.12
N ILE A 76 -16.95 -6.61 2.14
CA ILE A 76 -18.05 -6.80 3.09
C ILE A 76 -17.61 -7.84 4.11
N PRO A 77 -17.62 -7.52 5.41
CA PRO A 77 -17.26 -8.50 6.45
C PRO A 77 -18.31 -9.61 6.50
N GLY A 78 -17.85 -10.86 6.57
CA GLY A 78 -18.69 -12.02 6.89
C GLY A 78 -18.16 -12.70 8.14
N GLU A 79 -18.98 -13.49 8.84
CA GLU A 79 -18.58 -14.07 10.13
C GLU A 79 -17.36 -15.02 10.00
N GLU A 80 -17.27 -15.77 8.90
CA GLU A 80 -16.15 -16.69 8.62
C GLU A 80 -15.26 -16.19 7.47
N LYS A 81 -15.89 -15.60 6.44
CA LYS A 81 -15.24 -15.19 5.20
C LYS A 81 -15.86 -13.89 4.69
N ASP A 82 -15.00 -12.95 4.37
CA ASP A 82 -15.40 -11.68 3.78
C ASP A 82 -15.58 -11.81 2.27
N THR A 83 -16.37 -10.90 1.69
CA THR A 83 -16.64 -10.88 0.24
C THR A 83 -16.22 -9.54 -0.33
N LEU A 84 -15.42 -9.55 -1.40
CA LEU A 84 -15.11 -8.34 -2.14
C LEU A 84 -16.19 -8.08 -3.19
N ILE A 85 -16.81 -6.90 -3.12
CA ILE A 85 -17.78 -6.43 -4.11
C ILE A 85 -17.11 -5.36 -4.97
N ASN A 86 -17.24 -5.49 -6.29
CA ASN A 86 -16.82 -4.49 -7.25
C ASN A 86 -17.98 -4.22 -8.22
N THR A 87 -18.43 -2.97 -8.30
CA THR A 87 -19.50 -2.53 -9.22
C THR A 87 -19.00 -1.60 -10.32
N PHE A 88 -17.69 -1.39 -10.45
CA PHE A 88 -17.10 -0.63 -11.54
C PHE A 88 -17.41 -1.24 -12.92
N LYS A 89 -17.72 -0.37 -13.88
CA LYS A 89 -17.98 -0.73 -15.28
C LYS A 89 -17.30 0.26 -16.22
N THR A 90 -16.80 -0.20 -17.36
CA THR A 90 -16.43 0.66 -18.48
C THR A 90 -17.68 1.19 -19.18
N GLU A 91 -17.55 2.20 -20.04
CA GLU A 91 -18.67 2.71 -20.85
C GLU A 91 -19.25 1.63 -21.77
N ASN A 92 -18.41 0.72 -22.27
CA ASN A 92 -18.83 -0.43 -23.07
C ASN A 92 -19.63 -1.47 -22.27
N GLU A 93 -19.40 -1.56 -20.95
CA GLU A 93 -20.09 -2.50 -20.06
C GLU A 93 -21.39 -1.94 -19.48
N GLY A 94 -21.60 -0.62 -19.59
CA GLY A 94 -22.84 0.06 -19.23
C GLY A 94 -22.67 1.27 -18.31
N PRO A 95 -23.80 1.81 -17.80
CA PRO A 95 -23.78 2.95 -16.91
C PRO A 95 -23.12 2.60 -15.58
N MET A 96 -22.61 3.64 -14.94
CA MET A 96 -21.91 3.52 -13.67
C MET A 96 -22.94 3.33 -12.53
N PRO A 97 -22.83 2.29 -11.69
CA PRO A 97 -23.85 2.05 -10.65
C PRO A 97 -23.89 3.11 -9.55
N SER A 98 -22.76 3.77 -9.28
CA SER A 98 -22.69 4.86 -8.32
C SER A 98 -21.59 5.84 -8.69
N THR A 99 -21.88 7.13 -8.52
CA THR A 99 -20.97 8.26 -8.73
C THR A 99 -20.60 8.96 -7.42
N ILE A 100 -20.98 8.38 -6.30
CA ILE A 100 -20.89 8.99 -4.97
C ILE A 100 -19.45 8.98 -4.46
N SER A 101 -19.03 10.10 -3.86
CA SER A 101 -17.89 10.18 -2.96
C SER A 101 -18.38 10.20 -1.51
N ILE A 102 -17.72 9.44 -0.64
CA ILE A 102 -17.93 9.54 0.81
C ILE A 102 -16.89 10.49 1.40
N VAL A 103 -17.30 11.38 2.31
CA VAL A 103 -16.41 12.23 3.09
C VAL A 103 -16.50 11.86 4.55
N LEU A 104 -15.37 11.50 5.16
CA LEU A 104 -15.22 11.25 6.59
C LEU A 104 -14.57 12.48 7.23
N CYS A 105 -15.18 13.02 8.28
CA CYS A 105 -14.63 14.15 9.01
C CYS A 105 -15.14 14.16 10.45
N ARG A 106 -14.23 14.11 11.43
CA ARG A 106 -14.54 14.23 12.87
C ARG A 106 -15.60 13.22 13.35
N GLY A 107 -15.56 12.00 12.79
CA GLY A 107 -16.50 10.92 13.08
C GLY A 107 -17.86 11.02 12.37
N TYR A 108 -18.08 12.07 11.56
CA TYR A 108 -19.25 12.22 10.70
C TYR A 108 -18.98 11.68 9.29
N ILE A 109 -20.04 11.23 8.62
CA ILE A 109 -19.98 10.64 7.29
C ILE A 109 -20.93 11.39 6.36
N PHE A 110 -20.42 11.91 5.25
CA PHE A 110 -21.18 12.62 4.23
C PHE A 110 -21.08 11.93 2.88
N ALA A 111 -22.07 12.18 2.02
CA ALA A 111 -22.07 11.74 0.64
C ALA A 111 -22.36 12.92 -0.31
N PHE A 112 -21.65 12.97 -1.44
CA PHE A 112 -21.98 13.84 -2.57
C PHE A 112 -21.64 13.15 -3.90
N ASP A 113 -22.27 13.55 -5.00
CA ASP A 113 -22.00 12.99 -6.32
C ASP A 113 -20.82 13.66 -7.03
N TYR A 114 -19.93 12.87 -7.60
CA TYR A 114 -18.87 13.36 -8.48
C TYR A 114 -19.35 13.71 -9.90
N ILE A 115 -20.56 13.29 -10.28
CA ILE A 115 -21.13 13.56 -11.60
C ILE A 115 -22.51 14.18 -11.39
N VAL A 116 -22.67 15.43 -11.84
CA VAL A 116 -23.92 16.18 -11.78
C VAL A 116 -24.26 16.64 -13.19
N ASP A 117 -25.50 16.39 -13.61
CA ASP A 117 -26.00 16.67 -14.97
C ASP A 117 -25.13 16.03 -16.08
N GLY A 118 -24.64 14.81 -15.82
CA GLY A 118 -23.80 14.07 -16.76
C GLY A 118 -22.36 14.59 -16.90
N GLN A 119 -21.96 15.57 -16.10
CA GLN A 119 -20.61 16.13 -16.13
C GLN A 119 -19.88 15.90 -14.80
N TYR A 120 -18.62 15.49 -14.89
CA TYR A 120 -17.73 15.37 -13.74
C TYR A 120 -17.56 16.74 -13.06
N LEU A 121 -17.45 16.73 -11.73
CA LEU A 121 -17.15 17.95 -10.98
C LEU A 121 -15.73 18.46 -11.29
N THR A 122 -15.60 19.78 -11.37
CA THR A 122 -14.30 20.47 -11.44
C THR A 122 -13.64 20.54 -10.06
N ALA A 123 -12.34 20.88 -9.99
CA ALA A 123 -11.67 21.05 -8.69
C ALA A 123 -12.36 22.11 -7.80
N PRO A 124 -12.75 23.31 -8.29
CA PRO A 124 -13.51 24.28 -7.48
C PRO A 124 -14.86 23.77 -6.98
N GLU A 125 -15.54 22.92 -7.76
CA GLU A 125 -16.80 22.30 -7.36
C GLU A 125 -16.59 21.27 -6.25
N ILE A 126 -15.57 20.41 -6.36
CA ILE A 126 -15.19 19.47 -5.30
C ILE A 126 -14.77 20.25 -4.04
N GLU A 127 -13.99 21.31 -4.18
CA GLU A 127 -13.57 22.16 -3.06
C GLU A 127 -14.78 22.76 -2.33
N THR A 128 -15.80 23.19 -3.08
CA THR A 128 -17.06 23.69 -2.50
C THR A 128 -17.77 22.62 -1.66
N GLN A 129 -17.84 21.38 -2.15
CA GLN A 129 -18.43 20.25 -1.41
C GLN A 129 -17.64 19.94 -0.13
N LEU A 130 -16.31 19.89 -0.22
CA LEU A 130 -15.44 19.59 0.93
C LEU A 130 -15.45 20.72 1.97
N ASN A 131 -15.44 21.99 1.53
CA ASN A 131 -15.58 23.15 2.41
C ASN A 131 -16.91 23.15 3.15
N TYR A 132 -18.01 22.73 2.51
CA TYR A 132 -19.29 22.59 3.20
C TYR A 132 -19.18 21.59 4.36
N VAL A 133 -18.65 20.39 4.09
CA VAL A 133 -18.52 19.32 5.10
C VAL A 133 -17.62 19.78 6.25
N GLU A 134 -16.44 20.33 5.95
CA GLU A 134 -15.48 20.80 6.94
C GLU A 134 -16.09 21.89 7.84
N ASN A 135 -16.71 22.92 7.25
CA ASN A 135 -17.33 24.01 7.99
C ASN A 135 -18.54 23.52 8.82
N TRP A 136 -19.30 22.56 8.31
CA TRP A 136 -20.40 21.96 9.05
C TRP A 136 -19.89 21.20 10.28
N CYS A 137 -18.85 20.38 10.11
CA CYS A 137 -18.27 19.58 11.19
C CYS A 137 -17.61 20.46 12.27
N GLN A 138 -16.95 21.56 11.88
CA GLN A 138 -16.35 22.52 12.82
C GLN A 138 -17.38 23.25 13.69
N LYS A 139 -18.62 23.39 13.23
CA LYS A 139 -19.71 24.03 13.98
C LYS A 139 -20.39 23.10 14.98
N GLN A 140 -20.13 21.79 14.91
CA GLN A 140 -20.73 20.84 15.84
C GLN A 140 -20.07 20.91 17.20
N SER A 141 -20.88 20.76 18.26
CA SER A 141 -20.42 20.77 19.65
C SER A 141 -19.77 19.46 20.09
N HIS A 142 -19.98 18.38 19.33
CA HIS A 142 -19.53 17.04 19.61
C HIS A 142 -18.94 16.40 18.35
N LEU A 143 -18.28 15.25 18.51
CA LEU A 143 -17.83 14.42 17.39
C LEU A 143 -18.99 13.54 16.92
N GLY A 144 -18.96 13.13 15.65
CA GLY A 144 -19.93 12.17 15.12
C GLY A 144 -19.77 10.79 15.77
N ALA A 145 -20.73 9.90 15.50
CA ALA A 145 -20.76 8.57 16.09
C ALA A 145 -19.46 7.78 15.89
N GLY A 146 -18.72 8.02 14.80
CA GLY A 146 -17.43 7.37 14.56
C GLY A 146 -17.55 5.90 14.13
N VAL A 147 -18.62 5.57 13.41
CA VAL A 147 -18.93 4.21 12.90
C VAL A 147 -17.77 3.60 12.11
N GLY A 148 -16.96 4.42 11.42
CA GLY A 148 -15.78 3.97 10.68
C GLY A 148 -14.79 3.15 11.54
N ALA A 149 -14.72 3.41 12.85
CA ALA A 149 -13.86 2.67 13.77
C ALA A 149 -14.21 1.17 13.85
N LEU A 150 -15.46 0.79 13.62
CA LEU A 150 -15.86 -0.62 13.64
C LEU A 150 -15.18 -1.43 12.52
N THR A 151 -14.84 -0.78 11.40
CA THR A 151 -14.14 -1.41 10.27
C THR A 151 -12.71 -1.82 10.59
N THR A 152 -12.13 -1.30 11.68
CA THR A 152 -10.75 -1.60 12.13
C THR A 152 -10.70 -2.70 13.19
N THR A 153 -11.82 -3.35 13.48
CA THR A 153 -11.87 -4.49 14.41
C THR A 153 -11.55 -5.81 13.72
N ASP A 154 -11.42 -6.89 14.51
CA ASP A 154 -11.41 -8.26 14.01
C ASP A 154 -12.56 -8.47 13.01
N ARG A 155 -12.31 -9.23 11.93
CA ARG A 155 -13.25 -9.34 10.82
C ARG A 155 -14.59 -9.96 11.22
N THR A 156 -14.57 -10.90 12.16
CA THR A 156 -15.79 -11.55 12.66
C THR A 156 -16.54 -10.60 13.58
N LYS A 157 -15.82 -9.87 14.45
CA LYS A 157 -16.41 -8.82 15.28
C LYS A 157 -17.07 -7.72 14.44
N TRP A 158 -16.39 -7.27 13.38
CA TRP A 158 -16.96 -6.30 12.45
C TRP A 158 -18.21 -6.86 11.75
N ALA A 159 -18.19 -8.11 11.28
CA ALA A 159 -19.36 -8.72 10.65
C ALA A 159 -20.61 -8.68 11.57
N LEU A 160 -20.43 -9.02 12.85
CA LEU A 160 -21.52 -8.99 13.84
C LEU A 160 -22.00 -7.56 14.12
N ASN A 161 -21.09 -6.61 14.29
CA ASN A 161 -21.44 -5.20 14.52
C ASN A 161 -22.12 -4.58 13.29
N ARG A 162 -21.69 -4.91 12.07
CA ARG A 162 -22.35 -4.50 10.82
C ARG A 162 -23.79 -5.02 10.75
N LYS A 163 -24.00 -6.30 11.06
CA LYS A 163 -25.34 -6.90 11.09
C LYS A 163 -26.24 -6.23 12.13
N TYR A 164 -25.69 -5.91 13.30
CA TYR A 164 -26.42 -5.21 14.36
C TYR A 164 -26.78 -3.77 13.95
N LEU A 165 -25.86 -3.04 13.32
CA LEU A 165 -26.14 -1.71 12.73
C LEU A 165 -27.33 -1.74 11.77
N GLN A 166 -27.38 -2.74 10.87
CA GLN A 166 -28.50 -2.91 9.93
C GLN A 166 -29.84 -3.19 10.64
N GLN A 167 -29.80 -4.00 11.71
CA GLN A 167 -31.01 -4.34 12.48
C GLN A 167 -31.56 -3.16 13.28
N LEU A 168 -30.70 -2.21 13.68
CA LEU A 168 -31.09 -1.06 14.49
C LEU A 168 -31.92 -0.02 13.71
N SER A 169 -31.66 0.14 12.41
CA SER A 169 -32.39 1.10 11.56
C SER A 169 -32.32 0.72 10.08
N PRO A 170 -33.44 0.72 9.32
CA PRO A 170 -33.41 0.58 7.87
C PRO A 170 -32.52 1.62 7.17
N GLU A 171 -32.43 2.83 7.71
CA GLU A 171 -31.56 3.90 7.21
C GLU A 171 -30.07 3.53 7.33
N ASN A 172 -29.65 2.84 8.40
CA ASN A 172 -28.27 2.37 8.54
C ASN A 172 -27.90 1.37 7.44
N GLU A 173 -28.84 0.49 7.08
CA GLU A 173 -28.64 -0.44 5.96
C GLU A 173 -28.47 0.31 4.64
N GLN A 174 -29.29 1.33 4.39
CA GLN A 174 -29.15 2.18 3.19
C GLN A 174 -27.82 2.94 3.19
N TYR A 175 -27.39 3.49 4.33
CA TYR A 175 -26.11 4.20 4.43
C TYR A 175 -24.91 3.28 4.20
N LEU A 176 -24.94 2.05 4.72
CA LEU A 176 -23.93 1.04 4.41
C LEU A 176 -23.88 0.75 2.90
N GLN A 177 -25.03 0.55 2.26
CA GLN A 177 -25.09 0.32 0.81
C GLN A 177 -24.53 1.51 0.00
N ILE A 178 -24.79 2.74 0.44
CA ILE A 178 -24.23 3.96 -0.17
C ILE A 178 -22.70 3.94 -0.08
N ILE A 179 -22.13 3.69 1.10
CA ILE A 179 -20.67 3.66 1.31
C ILE A 179 -20.02 2.51 0.53
N GLU A 180 -20.64 1.32 0.57
CA GLU A 180 -20.14 0.11 -0.09
C GLU A 180 -20.08 0.29 -1.61
N ASN A 181 -21.10 0.93 -2.21
CA ASN A 181 -21.15 1.20 -3.65
C ASN A 181 -20.41 2.47 -4.09
N ALA A 182 -20.05 3.37 -3.16
CA ALA A 182 -19.40 4.65 -3.48
C ALA A 182 -18.14 4.48 -4.35
N MET A 183 -17.84 5.46 -5.19
CA MET A 183 -16.67 5.45 -6.07
C MET A 183 -15.36 5.46 -5.28
N THR A 184 -15.26 6.36 -4.30
CA THR A 184 -14.10 6.50 -3.40
C THR A 184 -14.57 6.97 -2.02
N VAL A 185 -13.66 6.91 -1.04
CA VAL A 185 -13.81 7.57 0.25
C VAL A 185 -12.69 8.63 0.37
N CYS A 186 -13.03 9.79 0.92
CA CYS A 186 -12.10 10.86 1.28
C CYS A 186 -12.22 11.13 2.78
N ALA A 187 -11.11 11.26 3.49
CA ALA A 187 -11.04 11.62 4.90
C ALA A 187 -10.35 12.97 5.06
N LEU A 188 -11.03 13.90 5.74
CA LEU A 188 -10.46 15.18 6.16
C LEU A 188 -9.96 15.03 7.59
N ASP A 189 -8.67 14.73 7.72
CA ASP A 189 -8.04 14.38 9.00
C ASP A 189 -7.49 15.64 9.67
N ASP A 190 -7.82 15.86 10.94
CA ASP A 190 -7.43 17.04 11.70
C ASP A 190 -5.96 17.00 12.16
N ALA A 191 -5.27 15.87 12.02
CA ALA A 191 -3.85 15.80 12.34
C ALA A 191 -3.00 16.69 11.42
N GLU A 192 -1.91 17.21 11.97
CA GLU A 192 -0.88 17.98 11.24
C GLU A 192 0.48 17.27 11.36
N PRO A 193 0.74 16.21 10.59
CA PRO A 193 2.00 15.48 10.69
C PRO A 193 3.19 16.40 10.38
N PRO A 194 4.20 16.51 11.27
CA PRO A 194 5.36 17.38 11.06
C PRO A 194 6.34 16.84 10.02
N SER A 195 6.23 15.56 9.65
CA SER A 195 7.13 14.89 8.70
C SER A 195 6.37 13.87 7.84
N LEU A 196 7.01 13.42 6.75
CA LEU A 196 6.47 12.35 5.90
C LEU A 196 6.41 11.00 6.60
N GLN A 197 7.35 10.76 7.53
CA GLN A 197 7.32 9.57 8.36
C GLN A 197 6.07 9.58 9.24
N GLU A 198 5.79 10.70 9.92
CA GLU A 198 4.59 10.81 10.74
C GLU A 198 3.31 10.74 9.89
N ALA A 199 3.28 11.39 8.73
CA ALA A 199 2.14 11.31 7.82
C ALA A 199 1.86 9.85 7.39
N CYS A 200 2.90 9.09 7.06
CA CYS A 200 2.75 7.69 6.67
C CYS A 200 2.30 6.82 7.86
N TYR A 201 2.82 7.08 9.06
CA TYR A 201 2.33 6.42 10.27
C TYR A 201 0.84 6.72 10.49
N LEU A 202 0.42 7.99 10.46
CA LEU A 202 -0.98 8.40 10.65
C LEU A 202 -1.92 7.99 9.51
N THR A 203 -1.39 7.71 8.31
CA THR A 203 -2.18 7.10 7.23
C THR A 203 -2.69 5.73 7.66
N MET A 204 -1.80 4.94 8.28
CA MET A 204 -2.07 3.59 8.78
C MET A 204 -2.70 3.59 10.18
N CYS A 205 -2.33 4.54 11.04
CA CYS A 205 -2.58 4.51 12.49
C CYS A 205 -3.22 5.79 13.05
N GLY A 206 -3.74 6.66 12.19
CA GLY A 206 -4.42 7.89 12.57
C GLY A 206 -5.82 7.68 13.14
N ASN A 207 -6.70 8.68 13.02
CA ASN A 207 -8.04 8.60 13.58
C ASN A 207 -8.91 7.54 12.89
N CYS A 208 -9.05 6.36 13.49
CA CYS A 208 -9.86 5.26 12.94
C CYS A 208 -11.35 5.57 12.78
N ALA A 209 -11.88 6.57 13.51
CA ALA A 209 -13.26 7.03 13.30
C ALA A 209 -13.46 7.65 11.90
N ASP A 210 -12.39 8.21 11.33
CA ASP A 210 -12.33 8.82 10.01
C ASP A 210 -11.62 7.89 9.00
N ARG A 211 -11.86 6.58 9.13
CA ARG A 211 -11.38 5.56 8.17
C ARG A 211 -12.53 4.62 7.79
N TRP A 212 -12.46 4.11 6.57
CA TRP A 212 -13.30 2.99 6.13
C TRP A 212 -12.39 1.89 5.58
N ALA A 213 -11.88 1.03 6.48
CA ALA A 213 -10.81 0.07 6.16
C ALA A 213 -11.16 -0.88 5.02
N ASP A 214 -12.45 -1.15 4.84
CA ASP A 214 -13.00 -2.04 3.82
C ASP A 214 -13.01 -1.45 2.40
N LYS A 215 -12.81 -0.13 2.26
CA LYS A 215 -12.85 0.51 0.94
C LYS A 215 -11.57 0.20 0.17
N SER A 216 -11.72 -0.05 -1.13
CA SER A 216 -10.57 -0.21 -2.03
C SER A 216 -9.62 0.98 -2.01
N ILE A 217 -10.14 2.21 -1.89
CA ILE A 217 -9.35 3.44 -1.77
C ILE A 217 -10.05 4.39 -0.79
N THR A 218 -9.33 4.73 0.27
CA THR A 218 -9.62 5.86 1.14
C THR A 218 -8.49 6.88 0.99
N GLN A 219 -8.81 8.02 0.39
CA GLN A 219 -7.92 9.17 0.26
C GLN A 219 -7.95 9.96 1.56
N ILE A 220 -6.81 10.37 2.09
CA ILE A 220 -6.72 11.05 3.39
C ILE A 220 -5.97 12.36 3.16
N THR A 221 -6.57 13.46 3.59
CA THR A 221 -5.93 14.78 3.56
C THR A 221 -5.82 15.33 4.97
N PHE A 222 -4.59 15.50 5.43
CA PHE A 222 -4.27 16.09 6.73
C PHE A 222 -4.50 17.59 6.76
N ASN A 223 -4.65 18.19 7.94
CA ASN A 223 -4.99 19.62 8.09
C ASN A 223 -3.90 20.56 7.55
N ASN A 224 -2.65 20.11 7.54
CA ASN A 224 -1.52 20.79 6.93
C ASN A 224 -1.36 20.53 5.41
N GLY A 225 -2.38 19.92 4.77
CA GLY A 225 -2.45 19.70 3.32
C GLY A 225 -1.57 18.57 2.80
N ILE A 226 -1.09 17.67 3.67
CA ILE A 226 -0.42 16.44 3.26
C ILE A 226 -1.47 15.43 2.78
N LEU A 227 -1.19 14.80 1.64
CA LEU A 227 -2.07 13.80 1.02
C LEU A 227 -1.51 12.39 1.26
N SER A 228 -2.40 11.45 1.56
CA SER A 228 -2.08 10.04 1.71
C SER A 228 -3.27 9.16 1.32
N ALA A 229 -3.05 7.85 1.22
CA ALA A 229 -4.13 6.90 0.95
C ALA A 229 -3.91 5.58 1.67
N THR A 230 -5.02 4.92 2.01
CA THR A 230 -5.08 3.54 2.46
C THR A 230 -6.02 2.74 1.58
N SER A 231 -5.69 1.48 1.31
CA SER A 231 -6.39 0.63 0.34
C SER A 231 -6.47 -0.82 0.81
N ASP A 232 -7.65 -1.42 0.72
CA ASP A 232 -7.81 -2.86 0.95
C ASP A 232 -7.00 -3.68 -0.05
N HIS A 233 -6.01 -4.42 0.44
CA HIS A 233 -5.10 -5.20 -0.38
C HIS A 233 -5.75 -6.47 -0.96
N SER A 234 -6.97 -6.83 -0.51
CA SER A 234 -7.76 -7.87 -1.14
C SER A 234 -8.19 -7.50 -2.57
N ALA A 235 -8.37 -6.20 -2.84
CA ALA A 235 -8.87 -5.68 -4.11
C ALA A 235 -7.81 -5.70 -5.22
N PHE A 236 -6.58 -5.29 -4.90
CA PHE A 236 -5.48 -5.18 -5.86
C PHE A 236 -4.11 -5.18 -5.15
N ASP A 237 -3.05 -5.26 -5.94
CA ASP A 237 -1.67 -5.09 -5.47
C ASP A 237 -1.24 -3.62 -5.51
N ALA A 238 -0.28 -3.24 -4.68
CA ALA A 238 0.19 -1.86 -4.50
C ALA A 238 0.56 -1.13 -5.81
N LEU A 239 0.97 -1.85 -6.86
CA LEU A 239 1.29 -1.27 -8.15
C LEU A 239 0.10 -0.55 -8.82
N ALA A 240 -1.14 -1.04 -8.65
CA ALA A 240 -2.33 -0.37 -9.20
C ALA A 240 -2.52 1.02 -8.56
N LEU A 241 -2.42 1.09 -7.23
CA LEU A 241 -2.46 2.33 -6.47
C LEU A 241 -1.26 3.23 -6.78
N ALA A 242 -0.05 2.67 -6.91
CA ALA A 242 1.15 3.43 -7.23
C ALA A 242 1.06 4.11 -8.61
N ILE A 243 0.44 3.45 -9.61
CA ILE A 243 0.23 4.05 -10.93
C ILE A 243 -0.79 5.19 -10.88
N LEU A 244 -1.90 5.05 -10.14
CA LEU A 244 -2.83 6.15 -9.88
C LEU A 244 -2.10 7.31 -9.17
N SER A 245 -1.31 6.99 -8.16
CA SER A 245 -0.54 7.96 -7.38
C SER A 245 0.46 8.72 -8.25
N GLN A 246 1.15 8.01 -9.14
CA GLN A 246 2.11 8.60 -10.06
C GLN A 246 1.43 9.47 -11.10
N TYR A 247 0.26 9.06 -11.61
CA TYR A 247 -0.54 9.89 -12.50
C TYR A 247 -0.89 11.22 -11.82
N ILE A 248 -1.45 11.18 -10.61
CA ILE A 248 -1.83 12.39 -9.87
C ILE A 248 -0.59 13.25 -9.57
N ASN A 249 0.53 12.63 -9.16
CA ASN A 249 1.78 13.35 -8.90
C ASN A 249 2.29 14.10 -10.14
N LEU A 250 2.27 13.45 -11.31
CA LEU A 250 2.66 14.07 -12.57
C LEU A 250 1.69 15.17 -13.00
N SER A 251 0.39 14.99 -12.79
CA SER A 251 -0.61 16.04 -13.08
C SER A 251 -0.43 17.26 -12.17
N VAL A 252 -0.12 17.06 -10.89
CA VAL A 252 0.22 18.14 -9.95
C VAL A 252 1.52 18.83 -10.35
N PHE A 253 2.52 18.05 -10.77
CA PHE A 253 3.79 18.59 -11.27
C PHE A 253 3.57 19.48 -12.51
N GLU A 254 2.84 18.98 -13.51
CA GLU A 254 2.58 19.67 -14.77
C GLU A 254 1.76 20.95 -14.55
N SER A 255 0.78 20.89 -13.65
CA SER A 255 -0.05 22.02 -13.28
C SER A 255 0.56 22.96 -12.24
N LYS A 256 1.79 22.67 -11.78
CA LYS A 256 2.47 23.41 -10.69
C LYS A 256 1.60 23.52 -9.43
N GLY A 257 0.76 22.54 -9.18
CA GLY A 257 -0.15 22.49 -8.03
C GLY A 257 -1.36 23.42 -8.12
N GLU A 258 -1.71 23.92 -9.31
CA GLU A 258 -2.85 24.82 -9.54
C GLU A 258 -3.91 24.20 -10.47
N TYR A 259 -5.15 24.68 -10.38
CA TYR A 259 -6.20 24.29 -11.31
C TYR A 259 -6.36 25.32 -12.43
N TYR A 260 -6.20 24.87 -13.68
CA TYR A 260 -6.29 25.71 -14.88
C TYR A 260 -7.59 25.56 -15.68
N GLY A 261 -8.51 24.70 -15.24
CA GLY A 261 -9.80 24.53 -15.90
C GLY A 261 -10.86 25.59 -15.52
N PRO A 262 -12.13 25.37 -15.89
CA PRO A 262 -13.22 26.30 -15.60
C PRO A 262 -13.40 26.55 -14.10
N LYS A 263 -13.32 27.83 -13.69
CA LYS A 263 -13.49 28.24 -12.28
C LYS A 263 -14.94 28.43 -11.85
N VAL A 264 -15.88 28.32 -12.79
CA VAL A 264 -17.31 28.49 -12.52
C VAL A 264 -17.79 27.27 -11.72
N VAL A 265 -18.38 27.54 -10.56
CA VAL A 265 -19.03 26.53 -9.71
C VAL A 265 -20.51 26.51 -10.07
N ARG A 266 -21.02 25.37 -10.54
CA ARG A 266 -22.45 25.20 -10.82
C ARG A 266 -23.26 25.18 -9.53
N THR A 267 -24.58 25.25 -9.65
CA THR A 267 -25.46 24.94 -8.52
C THR A 267 -25.38 23.44 -8.26
N LEU A 268 -24.85 23.06 -7.09
CA LEU A 268 -24.66 21.65 -6.73
C LEU A 268 -25.61 21.25 -5.60
N PRO A 269 -26.06 19.99 -5.54
CA PRO A 269 -26.70 19.44 -4.35
C PRO A 269 -25.79 19.57 -3.13
N THR A 270 -26.40 19.81 -1.98
CA THR A 270 -25.70 19.85 -0.69
C THR A 270 -25.23 18.44 -0.29
N PRO A 271 -24.02 18.27 0.28
CA PRO A 271 -23.60 16.99 0.85
C PRO A 271 -24.63 16.46 1.83
N THR A 272 -24.98 15.19 1.69
CA THR A 272 -25.95 14.52 2.56
C THR A 272 -25.23 13.89 3.74
N LEU A 273 -25.62 14.24 4.97
CA LEU A 273 -25.16 13.57 6.19
C LEU A 273 -25.76 12.15 6.26
N LEU A 274 -24.91 11.15 6.42
CA LEU A 274 -25.30 9.76 6.71
C LEU A 274 -25.32 9.58 8.24
N ASP A 275 -26.40 10.00 8.87
CA ASP A 275 -26.53 10.04 10.33
C ASP A 275 -26.90 8.66 10.89
N PHE A 276 -25.88 7.84 11.12
CA PHE A 276 -26.07 6.48 11.63
C PHE A 276 -26.73 6.50 13.01
N ARG A 277 -27.82 5.75 13.15
CA ARG A 277 -28.40 5.47 14.46
C ARG A 277 -27.53 4.45 15.18
N VAL A 278 -27.08 4.81 16.37
CA VAL A 278 -26.28 3.98 17.26
C VAL A 278 -26.92 3.99 18.65
N ASP A 279 -27.00 2.83 19.28
CA ASP A 279 -27.46 2.68 20.66
C ASP A 279 -26.25 2.59 21.61
N ASP A 280 -26.51 2.46 22.91
CA ASP A 280 -25.45 2.39 23.93
C ASP A 280 -24.49 1.23 23.66
N LYS A 281 -25.00 0.09 23.19
CA LYS A 281 -24.17 -1.08 22.83
C LYS A 281 -23.20 -0.75 21.69
N LEU A 282 -23.67 -0.15 20.61
CA LEU A 282 -22.79 0.24 19.50
C LEU A 282 -21.81 1.33 19.89
N HIS A 283 -22.21 2.26 20.76
CA HIS A 283 -21.31 3.26 21.31
C HIS A 283 -20.14 2.61 22.08
N GLU A 284 -20.43 1.65 22.95
CA GLU A 284 -19.39 0.88 23.66
C GLU A 284 -18.47 0.12 22.70
N GLU A 285 -19.04 -0.50 21.67
CA GLU A 285 -18.27 -1.22 20.63
C GLU A 285 -17.36 -0.29 19.83
N ILE A 286 -17.82 0.92 19.50
CA ILE A 286 -17.04 1.94 18.81
C ILE A 286 -15.87 2.43 19.68
N GLU A 287 -16.12 2.72 20.96
CA GLU A 287 -15.05 3.15 21.88
C GLU A 287 -14.03 2.02 22.13
N SER A 288 -14.50 0.78 22.27
CA SER A 288 -13.64 -0.41 22.36
C SER A 288 -12.78 -0.58 21.10
N ALA A 289 -13.35 -0.36 19.91
CA ALA A 289 -12.63 -0.40 18.64
C ALA A 289 -11.54 0.67 18.58
N LYS A 290 -11.85 1.92 18.96
CA LYS A 290 -10.89 3.02 19.02
C LYS A 290 -9.73 2.71 19.97
N GLN A 291 -10.01 2.18 21.16
CA GLN A 291 -8.98 1.81 22.13
C GLN A 291 -8.09 0.67 21.63
N SER A 292 -8.70 -0.42 21.14
CA SER A 292 -7.96 -1.59 20.62
C SER A 292 -7.09 -1.24 19.42
N PHE A 293 -7.62 -0.39 18.52
CA PHE A 293 -6.89 0.11 17.36
C PHE A 293 -5.67 0.91 17.79
N ARG A 294 -5.82 1.85 18.73
CA ARG A 294 -4.72 2.66 19.26
C ARG A 294 -3.64 1.77 19.87
N GLN A 295 -4.00 0.82 20.74
CA GLN A 295 -3.07 -0.13 21.35
C GLN A 295 -2.28 -0.93 20.30
N THR A 296 -2.98 -1.40 19.26
CA THR A 296 -2.35 -2.13 18.15
C THR A 296 -1.31 -1.26 17.43
N CYS A 297 -1.70 -0.03 17.10
CA CYS A 297 -0.84 0.93 16.41
C CYS A 297 0.37 1.35 17.25
N ASP A 298 0.18 1.58 18.55
CA ASP A 298 1.26 1.93 19.47
C ASP A 298 2.36 0.85 19.52
N GLY A 299 2.02 -0.41 19.24
CA GLY A 299 2.94 -1.54 19.15
C GLY A 299 3.79 -1.59 17.86
N ILE A 300 3.50 -0.77 16.85
CA ILE A 300 4.22 -0.79 15.56
C ILE A 300 5.35 0.26 15.59
N GLU A 301 6.57 -0.18 15.29
CA GLU A 301 7.68 0.71 14.94
C GLU A 301 7.68 0.95 13.44
N PHE A 302 7.74 2.22 13.04
CA PHE A 302 7.85 2.62 11.64
C PHE A 302 8.97 3.63 11.45
N VAL A 303 9.84 3.36 10.47
CA VAL A 303 10.96 4.21 10.09
C VAL A 303 10.93 4.43 8.59
N HIS A 304 10.95 5.70 8.17
CA HIS A 304 11.09 6.07 6.77
C HIS A 304 12.37 6.84 6.55
N GLN A 305 13.18 6.41 5.57
CA GLN A 305 14.49 6.99 5.33
C GLN A 305 14.82 7.08 3.85
N ILE A 306 15.53 8.16 3.49
CA ILE A 306 16.04 8.38 2.14
C ILE A 306 17.56 8.22 2.16
N PHE A 307 18.04 7.17 1.52
CA PHE A 307 19.46 6.96 1.27
C PHE A 307 19.90 7.79 0.06
N LYS A 308 20.72 8.82 0.29
CA LYS A 308 21.12 9.81 -0.71
C LYS A 308 22.57 9.66 -1.20
N ASP A 309 23.33 8.71 -0.65
CA ASP A 309 24.74 8.55 -0.99
C ASP A 309 24.92 8.08 -2.45
N TYR A 310 23.99 7.28 -2.99
CA TYR A 310 23.88 6.91 -4.41
C TYR A 310 22.50 6.27 -4.71
N GLY A 311 22.26 5.96 -5.99
CA GLY A 311 21.07 5.21 -6.44
C GLY A 311 21.42 4.17 -7.50
N ARG A 312 20.42 3.71 -8.27
CA ARG A 312 20.59 2.62 -9.25
C ARG A 312 21.65 2.88 -10.32
N SER A 313 21.99 4.15 -10.56
CA SER A 313 23.04 4.51 -11.52
C SER A 313 24.40 3.91 -11.15
N LEU A 314 24.66 3.63 -9.87
CA LEU A 314 25.89 2.94 -9.44
C LEU A 314 25.88 1.47 -9.89
N SER A 315 24.88 0.69 -9.47
CA SER A 315 24.82 -0.75 -9.79
C SER A 315 24.69 -1.01 -11.30
N ALA A 316 24.04 -0.09 -12.03
CA ALA A 316 23.89 -0.15 -13.48
C ALA A 316 25.23 -0.12 -14.23
N LYS A 317 26.25 0.62 -13.74
CA LYS A 317 27.61 0.64 -14.33
C LYS A 317 28.26 -0.74 -14.35
N HIS A 318 27.86 -1.62 -13.44
CA HIS A 318 28.38 -2.97 -13.29
C HIS A 318 27.38 -4.04 -13.76
N ARG A 319 26.33 -3.64 -14.51
CA ARG A 319 25.27 -4.54 -15.04
C ARG A 319 24.54 -5.34 -13.95
N ILE A 320 24.45 -4.78 -12.74
CA ILE A 320 23.70 -5.38 -11.64
C ILE A 320 22.30 -4.74 -11.59
N HIS A 321 21.27 -5.60 -11.68
CA HIS A 321 19.89 -5.16 -11.57
C HIS A 321 19.66 -4.48 -10.21
N PRO A 322 19.07 -3.28 -10.15
CA PRO A 322 19.01 -2.50 -8.91
C PRO A 322 18.19 -3.16 -7.81
N GLU A 323 17.11 -3.85 -8.16
CA GLU A 323 16.35 -4.60 -7.15
C GLU A 323 17.12 -5.81 -6.62
N ALA A 324 17.94 -6.46 -7.45
CA ALA A 324 18.81 -7.54 -7.00
C ALA A 324 19.82 -7.02 -5.98
N TYR A 325 20.42 -5.86 -6.29
CA TYR A 325 21.36 -5.17 -5.41
C TYR A 325 20.74 -4.86 -4.04
N LEU A 326 19.54 -4.28 -4.01
CA LEU A 326 18.85 -3.97 -2.75
C LEU A 326 18.45 -5.23 -1.98
N GLN A 327 17.91 -6.26 -2.64
CA GLN A 327 17.55 -7.51 -1.98
C GLN A 327 18.76 -8.23 -1.36
N ILE A 328 19.90 -8.20 -2.04
CA ILE A 328 21.17 -8.72 -1.50
C ILE A 328 21.63 -7.88 -0.30
N ALA A 329 21.51 -6.55 -0.35
CA ALA A 329 21.81 -5.68 0.78
C ALA A 329 20.94 -6.00 2.00
N LEU A 330 19.63 -6.22 1.81
CA LEU A 330 18.72 -6.62 2.89
C LEU A 330 19.12 -7.96 3.53
N GLN A 331 19.53 -8.96 2.73
CA GLN A 331 20.04 -10.23 3.25
C GLN A 331 21.33 -10.05 4.05
N LEU A 332 22.28 -9.28 3.53
CA LEU A 332 23.54 -8.95 4.22
C LEU A 332 23.26 -8.25 5.56
N THR A 333 22.36 -7.28 5.58
CA THR A 333 21.95 -6.55 6.78
C THR A 333 21.34 -7.48 7.82
N TYR A 334 20.36 -8.30 7.44
CA TYR A 334 19.73 -9.22 8.38
C TYR A 334 20.74 -10.22 8.95
N MET A 335 21.57 -10.83 8.09
CA MET A 335 22.59 -11.78 8.53
C MET A 335 23.60 -11.15 9.48
N ARG A 336 23.97 -9.89 9.27
CA ARG A 336 24.88 -9.15 10.17
C ARG A 336 24.26 -8.94 11.55
N MET A 337 22.97 -8.60 11.60
CA MET A 337 22.28 -8.32 12.86
C MET A 337 21.94 -9.60 13.64
N HIS A 338 21.54 -10.65 12.93
CA HIS A 338 20.91 -11.83 13.52
C HIS A 338 21.75 -13.10 13.45
N GLY A 339 22.90 -13.07 12.76
CA GLY A 339 23.81 -14.21 12.63
C GLY A 339 23.28 -15.39 11.82
N LYS A 340 22.08 -15.28 11.21
CA LYS A 340 21.41 -16.35 10.48
C LYS A 340 20.78 -15.85 9.17
N PRO A 341 20.63 -16.71 8.14
CA PRO A 341 19.90 -16.37 6.92
C PRO A 341 18.45 -15.97 7.20
N ALA A 342 17.88 -15.07 6.39
CA ALA A 342 16.53 -14.55 6.57
C ALA A 342 15.56 -15.12 5.52
N PRO A 343 14.68 -16.08 5.85
CA PRO A 343 13.56 -16.43 4.97
C PRO A 343 12.80 -15.18 4.52
N THR A 344 12.83 -14.90 3.21
CA THR A 344 12.38 -13.62 2.67
C THR A 344 11.34 -13.79 1.59
N TYR A 345 10.24 -13.06 1.75
CA TYR A 345 9.22 -12.85 0.74
C TYR A 345 9.58 -11.59 -0.05
N CYS A 346 9.73 -11.71 -1.37
CA CYS A 346 9.76 -10.58 -2.28
C CYS A 346 8.62 -10.73 -3.29
N THR A 347 7.79 -9.70 -3.46
CA THR A 347 6.69 -9.72 -4.43
C THR A 347 7.21 -9.86 -5.86
N ALA A 348 6.73 -10.86 -6.60
CA ALA A 348 6.91 -11.00 -8.04
C ALA A 348 5.57 -10.87 -8.75
N THR A 349 5.42 -9.92 -9.67
CA THR A 349 4.16 -9.73 -10.40
C THR A 349 3.95 -10.82 -11.45
N THR A 350 2.76 -11.42 -11.47
CA THR A 350 2.35 -12.41 -12.49
C THR A 350 1.36 -11.81 -13.50
N ARG A 351 1.24 -10.48 -13.56
CA ARG A 351 0.32 -9.76 -14.45
C ARG A 351 0.46 -10.11 -15.93
N ARG A 352 1.51 -10.81 -16.37
CA ARG A 352 1.56 -11.36 -17.74
C ARG A 352 0.46 -12.40 -18.05
N TYR A 353 -0.16 -12.98 -17.01
CA TYR A 353 -1.27 -13.91 -17.13
C TYR A 353 -2.61 -13.20 -16.94
N TYR A 354 -3.69 -13.81 -17.44
CA TYR A 354 -5.05 -13.34 -17.20
C TYR A 354 -5.32 -13.26 -15.69
N LYS A 355 -5.71 -12.07 -15.21
CA LYS A 355 -5.93 -11.76 -13.78
C LYS A 355 -4.75 -12.08 -12.86
N GLY A 356 -3.53 -12.13 -13.40
CA GLY A 356 -2.33 -12.36 -12.61
C GLY A 356 -2.14 -11.29 -11.54
N ARG A 357 -1.85 -11.74 -10.31
CA ARG A 357 -1.46 -10.90 -9.17
C ARG A 357 0.01 -11.12 -8.86
N THR A 358 0.31 -12.01 -7.92
CA THR A 358 1.65 -12.18 -7.37
C THR A 358 2.08 -13.64 -7.26
N GLU A 359 3.38 -13.85 -7.35
CA GLU A 359 4.12 -15.02 -6.87
C GLU A 359 5.15 -14.54 -5.83
N THR A 360 5.66 -15.45 -5.00
CA THR A 360 6.77 -15.19 -4.10
C THR A 360 8.12 -15.42 -4.80
N CYS A 361 9.00 -14.42 -4.74
CA CYS A 361 10.42 -14.57 -5.02
C CYS A 361 11.17 -14.75 -3.69
N ARG A 362 11.67 -15.95 -3.41
CA ARG A 362 12.42 -16.26 -2.19
C ARG A 362 13.88 -15.80 -2.32
N THR A 363 14.22 -14.62 -1.81
CA THR A 363 15.53 -13.97 -2.08
C THR A 363 16.67 -14.47 -1.19
N CYS A 364 16.36 -15.25 -0.15
CA CYS A 364 17.34 -15.94 0.69
C CYS A 364 17.90 -17.18 -0.02
N THR A 365 18.76 -16.95 -1.02
CA THR A 365 19.38 -18.02 -1.81
C THR A 365 20.75 -18.40 -1.25
N PRO A 366 21.24 -19.63 -1.50
CA PRO A 366 22.60 -20.02 -1.14
C PRO A 366 23.66 -19.03 -1.64
N GLU A 367 23.50 -18.49 -2.84
CA GLU A 367 24.40 -17.52 -3.45
C GLU A 367 24.42 -16.19 -2.69
N THR A 368 23.25 -15.70 -2.27
CA THR A 368 23.15 -14.49 -1.45
C THR A 368 23.73 -14.70 -0.05
N VAL A 369 23.51 -15.86 0.55
CA VAL A 369 24.08 -16.23 1.86
C VAL A 369 25.60 -16.36 1.77
N GLU A 370 26.14 -16.94 0.69
CA GLU A 370 27.58 -17.04 0.45
C GLU A 370 28.23 -15.65 0.35
N PHE A 371 27.61 -14.74 -0.42
CA PHE A 371 28.06 -13.35 -0.50
C PHE A 371 28.04 -12.66 0.87
N ALA A 372 26.91 -12.75 1.59
CA ALA A 372 26.75 -12.08 2.87
C ALA A 372 27.79 -12.55 3.91
N LYS A 373 28.03 -13.86 4.00
CA LYS A 373 29.08 -14.42 4.87
C LYS A 373 30.47 -13.90 4.51
N ALA A 374 30.82 -13.90 3.22
CA ALA A 374 32.14 -13.44 2.78
C ALA A 374 32.39 -11.97 3.11
N VAL A 375 31.35 -11.12 3.05
CA VAL A 375 31.44 -9.71 3.48
C VAL A 375 31.57 -9.60 5.00
N ILE A 376 30.75 -10.32 5.77
CA ILE A 376 30.76 -10.27 7.25
C ILE A 376 32.08 -10.77 7.84
N ASP A 377 32.61 -11.87 7.31
CA ASP A 377 33.86 -12.48 7.79
C ASP A 377 35.11 -11.66 7.41
N ALA A 378 34.96 -10.67 6.51
CA ALA A 378 36.06 -9.85 5.97
C ALA A 378 37.27 -10.67 5.47
N ASN A 379 37.02 -11.88 4.96
CA ASN A 379 38.05 -12.89 4.67
C ASN A 379 38.38 -13.06 3.17
N ARG A 380 37.82 -12.19 2.31
CA ARG A 380 38.07 -12.19 0.85
C ARG A 380 38.47 -10.80 0.36
N ASN A 381 39.23 -10.76 -0.74
CA ASN A 381 39.53 -9.51 -1.42
C ASN A 381 38.30 -8.99 -2.21
N ASN A 382 38.33 -7.72 -2.62
CA ASN A 382 37.19 -7.09 -3.28
C ASN A 382 36.82 -7.73 -4.64
N ASN A 383 37.76 -8.33 -5.38
CA ASN A 383 37.44 -9.00 -6.64
C ASN A 383 36.61 -10.27 -6.39
N ASP A 384 36.96 -11.04 -5.37
CA ASP A 384 36.20 -12.22 -4.98
C ASP A 384 34.80 -11.84 -4.46
N LEU A 385 34.70 -10.78 -3.64
CA LEU A 385 33.41 -10.26 -3.17
C LEU A 385 32.54 -9.76 -4.34
N PHE A 386 33.14 -9.09 -5.31
CA PHE A 386 32.45 -8.63 -6.51
C PHE A 386 31.90 -9.81 -7.34
N ASN A 387 32.69 -10.87 -7.53
CA ASN A 387 32.24 -12.08 -8.23
C ASN A 387 31.08 -12.78 -7.50
N LEU A 388 31.13 -12.84 -6.17
CA LEU A 388 30.03 -13.36 -5.36
C LEU A 388 28.77 -12.49 -5.49
N LEU A 389 28.91 -11.17 -5.49
CA LEU A 389 27.80 -10.23 -5.71
C LEU A 389 27.16 -10.43 -7.08
N LEU A 390 27.96 -10.61 -8.13
CA LEU A 390 27.47 -10.91 -9.48
C LEU A 390 26.69 -12.23 -9.52
N LYS A 391 27.22 -13.28 -8.88
CA LYS A 391 26.57 -14.59 -8.80
C LYS A 391 25.22 -14.51 -8.08
N ALA A 392 25.17 -13.84 -6.92
CA ALA A 392 23.93 -13.61 -6.18
C ALA A 392 22.91 -12.78 -6.98
N SER A 393 23.39 -11.75 -7.69
CA SER A 393 22.55 -10.91 -8.56
C SER A 393 21.95 -11.70 -9.74
N GLN A 394 22.75 -12.54 -10.39
CA GLN A 394 22.29 -13.41 -11.47
C GLN A 394 21.26 -14.41 -10.96
N LYS A 395 21.51 -15.01 -9.78
CA LYS A 395 20.56 -15.92 -9.16
C LYS A 395 19.22 -15.23 -8.88
N PHE A 396 19.24 -14.05 -8.26
CA PHE A 396 18.04 -13.25 -8.02
C PHE A 396 17.27 -13.01 -9.32
N GLN A 397 17.95 -12.56 -10.38
CA GLN A 397 17.30 -12.28 -11.66
C GLN A 397 16.66 -13.54 -12.27
N GLN A 398 17.32 -14.69 -12.14
CA GLN A 398 16.78 -15.98 -12.58
C GLN A 398 15.48 -16.31 -11.84
N ILE A 399 15.50 -16.29 -10.49
CA ILE A 399 14.33 -16.68 -9.69
C ILE A 399 13.18 -15.67 -9.80
N MET A 400 13.47 -14.38 -9.86
CA MET A 400 12.47 -13.33 -10.08
C MET A 400 11.83 -13.47 -11.46
N THR A 401 12.62 -13.75 -12.49
CA THR A 401 12.10 -14.02 -13.84
C THR A 401 11.20 -15.25 -13.83
N ASN A 402 11.62 -16.35 -13.20
CA ASN A 402 10.81 -17.56 -13.11
C ASN A 402 9.49 -17.30 -12.36
N ALA A 403 9.53 -16.61 -11.22
CA ALA A 403 8.35 -16.25 -10.45
C ALA A 403 7.36 -15.40 -11.28
N CYS A 404 7.84 -14.34 -11.95
CA CYS A 404 7.02 -13.53 -12.87
C CYS A 404 6.45 -14.35 -14.06
N LYS A 405 7.11 -15.45 -14.44
CA LYS A 405 6.66 -16.41 -15.45
C LYS A 405 5.81 -17.56 -14.85
N GLY A 406 5.31 -17.45 -13.63
CA GLY A 406 4.49 -18.48 -13.00
C GLY A 406 5.23 -19.81 -12.78
N GLN A 407 6.56 -19.75 -12.71
CA GLN A 407 7.45 -20.89 -12.44
C GLN A 407 8.02 -20.84 -11.01
N GLY A 408 7.42 -20.02 -10.14
CA GLY A 408 7.63 -20.11 -8.69
C GLY A 408 6.84 -21.29 -8.11
N CYS A 409 7.09 -21.61 -6.84
CA CYS A 409 6.47 -22.76 -6.17
C CYS A 409 5.47 -22.37 -5.08
N ASP A 410 5.53 -21.15 -4.53
CA ASP A 410 4.75 -20.78 -3.35
C ASP A 410 3.24 -20.79 -3.62
N ARG A 411 2.76 -20.19 -4.71
CA ARG A 411 1.33 -20.28 -5.06
C ARG A 411 0.92 -21.69 -5.50
N HIS A 412 1.83 -22.47 -6.09
CA HIS A 412 1.56 -23.87 -6.43
C HIS A 412 1.35 -24.72 -5.17
N PHE A 413 2.24 -24.61 -4.18
CA PHE A 413 2.08 -25.29 -2.90
C PHE A 413 0.81 -24.85 -2.17
N LEU A 414 0.46 -23.57 -2.18
CA LEU A 414 -0.81 -23.10 -1.65
C LEU A 414 -2.01 -23.75 -2.35
N GLY A 415 -1.96 -23.91 -3.67
CA GLY A 415 -2.99 -24.62 -4.44
C GLY A 415 -3.15 -26.07 -4.01
N LEU A 416 -2.05 -26.80 -3.83
CA LEU A 416 -2.04 -28.19 -3.35
C LEU A 416 -2.57 -28.30 -1.91
N TYR A 417 -2.19 -27.35 -1.05
CA TYR A 417 -2.67 -27.24 0.33
C TYR A 417 -4.20 -27.08 0.35
N ILE A 418 -4.74 -26.08 -0.38
CA ILE A 418 -6.18 -25.82 -0.46
C ILE A 418 -6.92 -27.02 -1.06
N THR A 419 -6.37 -27.63 -2.12
CA THR A 419 -6.97 -28.82 -2.74
C THR A 419 -7.07 -29.97 -1.75
N SER A 420 -6.08 -30.16 -0.88
CA SER A 420 -6.12 -31.20 0.15
C SER A 420 -7.26 -30.94 1.13
N LEU A 421 -7.41 -29.70 1.61
CA LEU A 421 -8.49 -29.29 2.50
C LEU A 421 -9.88 -29.46 1.86
N ASP A 422 -10.06 -28.98 0.63
CA ASP A 422 -11.34 -29.03 -0.09
C ASP A 422 -11.80 -30.46 -0.37
N ASN A 423 -10.87 -31.41 -0.47
CA ASN A 423 -11.17 -32.84 -0.68
C ASN A 423 -11.14 -33.67 0.60
N GLY A 424 -10.99 -33.05 1.78
CA GLY A 424 -10.91 -33.76 3.06
C GLY A 424 -9.72 -34.73 3.14
N ILE A 425 -8.66 -34.48 2.36
CA ILE A 425 -7.43 -35.27 2.37
C ILE A 425 -6.63 -34.83 3.60
N GLU A 426 -6.14 -35.80 4.37
CA GLU A 426 -5.21 -35.50 5.47
C GLU A 426 -4.01 -34.71 4.94
N LEU A 427 -3.66 -33.64 5.64
CA LEU A 427 -2.70 -32.67 5.15
C LEU A 427 -1.35 -33.36 4.83
N PRO A 428 -0.85 -33.30 3.59
CA PRO A 428 0.41 -33.96 3.23
C PRO A 428 1.59 -33.51 4.10
N GLU A 429 2.48 -34.45 4.43
CA GLU A 429 3.59 -34.24 5.39
C GLU A 429 4.46 -33.01 5.09
N ILE A 430 4.63 -32.66 3.80
CA ILE A 430 5.38 -31.48 3.36
C ILE A 430 4.86 -30.16 3.98
N PHE A 431 3.56 -30.05 4.27
CA PHE A 431 2.97 -28.83 4.85
C PHE A 431 3.06 -28.80 6.38
N THR A 432 3.31 -29.96 7.01
CA THR A 432 3.53 -30.09 8.45
C THR A 432 5.01 -30.18 8.83
N ASP A 433 5.90 -30.39 7.84
CA ASP A 433 7.35 -30.38 8.04
C ASP A 433 7.80 -29.03 8.62
N PRO A 434 8.54 -29.02 9.76
CA PRO A 434 9.07 -27.79 10.34
C PRO A 434 9.84 -26.91 9.33
N SER A 435 10.52 -27.52 8.36
CA SER A 435 11.27 -26.86 7.30
C SER A 435 10.38 -25.99 6.40
N PHE A 436 9.10 -26.34 6.23
CA PHE A 436 8.16 -25.54 5.46
C PHE A 436 7.95 -24.18 6.13
N MET A 437 7.74 -24.15 7.45
CA MET A 437 7.61 -22.92 8.23
C MET A 437 8.94 -22.19 8.41
N GLU A 438 10.04 -22.91 8.67
CA GLU A 438 11.38 -22.31 8.80
C GLU A 438 11.82 -21.60 7.52
N THR A 439 11.35 -22.02 6.35
CA THR A 439 11.66 -21.37 5.07
C THR A 439 10.63 -20.30 4.64
N GLY A 440 9.69 -19.95 5.52
CA GLY A 440 8.71 -18.88 5.31
C GLY A 440 7.31 -19.32 4.87
N GLY A 441 7.08 -20.63 4.68
CA GLY A 441 5.78 -21.18 4.32
C GLY A 441 4.68 -20.85 5.35
N ASN A 442 3.43 -20.75 4.89
CA ASN A 442 2.29 -20.28 5.71
C ASN A 442 2.43 -18.84 6.26
N GLY A 443 3.19 -17.99 5.57
CA GLY A 443 3.31 -16.57 5.91
C GLY A 443 4.32 -16.29 7.02
N THR A 444 5.27 -17.19 7.26
CA THR A 444 6.29 -17.09 8.31
C THR A 444 7.58 -16.42 7.82
N TYR A 445 7.50 -15.49 6.86
CA TYR A 445 8.70 -14.79 6.39
C TYR A 445 9.16 -13.76 7.42
N VAL A 446 10.42 -13.86 7.87
CA VAL A 446 11.03 -12.87 8.78
C VAL A 446 11.35 -11.56 8.06
N LEU A 447 11.46 -11.59 6.72
CA LEU A 447 11.51 -10.38 5.90
C LEU A 447 10.37 -10.42 4.87
N SER A 448 9.45 -9.46 4.98
CA SER A 448 8.42 -9.18 3.98
C SER A 448 8.81 -7.97 3.16
N THR A 449 9.00 -8.12 1.85
CA THR A 449 9.58 -7.05 1.02
C THR A 449 8.83 -6.85 -0.29
N SER A 450 8.82 -5.61 -0.77
CA SER A 450 8.32 -5.29 -2.09
C SER A 450 8.92 -3.99 -2.63
N CYS A 451 9.22 -3.97 -3.92
CA CYS A 451 9.57 -2.75 -4.63
C CYS A 451 8.31 -1.90 -4.89
N GLY A 452 8.35 -0.63 -4.51
CA GLY A 452 7.29 0.36 -4.79
C GLY A 452 7.37 0.97 -6.19
N GLY A 453 8.45 0.69 -6.93
CA GLY A 453 8.69 1.18 -8.29
C GLY A 453 9.98 1.99 -8.42
N TYR A 454 10.11 2.69 -9.55
CA TYR A 454 11.31 3.48 -9.88
C TYR A 454 11.15 4.97 -9.56
N TRP A 455 10.55 5.26 -8.40
CA TRP A 455 10.25 6.59 -7.87
C TRP A 455 10.30 6.55 -6.35
N LYS A 456 10.16 7.70 -5.68
CA LYS A 456 10.07 7.79 -4.21
C LYS A 456 8.85 7.01 -3.73
N SER A 457 9.06 6.00 -2.89
CA SER A 457 8.00 5.17 -2.32
C SER A 457 7.87 5.43 -0.83
N TYR A 458 6.68 5.85 -0.40
CA TYR A 458 6.33 6.05 1.00
C TYR A 458 5.16 5.14 1.32
N GLY A 459 5.34 4.20 2.23
CA GLY A 459 4.26 3.27 2.56
C GLY A 459 4.70 1.84 2.76
N GLY A 460 3.72 1.01 3.07
CA GLY A 460 3.91 -0.40 3.33
C GLY A 460 2.84 -0.99 4.22
N LEU A 461 3.17 -2.14 4.78
CA LEU A 461 2.37 -2.91 5.72
C LEU A 461 3.27 -3.37 6.89
N PRO A 462 2.70 -3.64 8.07
CA PRO A 462 3.43 -4.24 9.18
C PRO A 462 4.06 -5.62 8.82
N PRO A 463 5.01 -6.12 9.64
CA PRO A 463 5.60 -7.44 9.45
C PRO A 463 4.57 -8.58 9.47
N MET A 464 4.85 -9.65 8.72
CA MET A 464 4.01 -10.86 8.67
C MET A 464 4.04 -11.67 9.97
N ARG A 465 5.05 -11.45 10.81
CA ARG A 465 5.28 -12.12 12.09
C ARG A 465 5.93 -11.16 13.09
N GLU A 466 5.74 -11.44 14.36
CA GLU A 466 6.17 -10.58 15.47
C GLU A 466 7.69 -10.35 15.48
N ASP A 467 8.46 -11.39 15.18
CA ASP A 467 9.93 -11.41 15.10
C ASP A 467 10.49 -11.08 13.70
N GLY A 468 9.67 -10.43 12.87
CA GLY A 468 10.01 -10.08 11.49
C GLY A 468 10.12 -8.58 11.23
N TYR A 469 10.53 -8.26 10.01
CA TYR A 469 10.50 -6.91 9.45
C TYR A 469 9.66 -6.89 8.18
N ALA A 470 9.07 -5.74 7.90
CA ALA A 470 8.57 -5.43 6.55
C ALA A 470 9.35 -4.25 5.98
N ILE A 471 9.84 -4.38 4.75
CA ILE A 471 10.72 -3.40 4.12
C ILE A 471 10.28 -3.15 2.68
N PHE A 472 9.80 -1.94 2.44
CA PHE A 472 9.34 -1.48 1.13
C PHE A 472 10.27 -0.39 0.65
N TYR A 473 10.57 -0.37 -0.65
CA TYR A 473 11.58 0.54 -1.17
C TYR A 473 11.27 1.09 -2.56
N GLY A 474 11.67 2.34 -2.80
CA GLY A 474 11.61 3.00 -4.09
C GLY A 474 13.02 3.20 -4.67
N ILE A 475 13.17 3.01 -5.98
CA ILE A 475 14.46 2.96 -6.67
C ILE A 475 14.62 4.15 -7.63
N GLU A 476 15.44 5.13 -7.29
CA GLU A 476 15.75 6.27 -8.16
C GLU A 476 17.21 6.22 -8.66
N ASN A 477 17.53 7.06 -9.64
CA ASN A 477 18.87 7.11 -10.26
C ASN A 477 19.98 7.42 -9.22
N HIS A 478 19.70 8.31 -8.27
CA HIS A 478 20.70 8.83 -7.33
C HIS A 478 20.32 8.67 -5.85
N GLN A 479 19.24 7.97 -5.54
CA GLN A 479 18.82 7.71 -4.17
C GLN A 479 17.92 6.47 -4.08
N TYR A 480 17.73 5.98 -2.87
CA TYR A 480 16.72 4.98 -2.51
C TYR A 480 15.84 5.50 -1.38
N SER A 481 14.56 5.16 -1.41
CA SER A 481 13.63 5.39 -0.29
C SER A 481 13.33 4.06 0.38
N PHE A 482 13.29 4.02 1.70
CA PHE A 482 12.98 2.82 2.49
C PHE A 482 11.90 3.12 3.52
N SER A 483 10.90 2.24 3.60
CA SER A 483 9.86 2.21 4.62
C SER A 483 10.01 0.88 5.37
N LEU A 484 10.44 0.95 6.62
CA LEU A 484 10.76 -0.20 7.47
C LEU A 484 9.77 -0.28 8.63
N PHE A 485 9.27 -1.48 8.88
CA PHE A 485 8.35 -1.78 9.96
C PHE A 485 8.91 -2.92 10.82
N ALA A 486 8.69 -2.84 12.13
CA ALA A 486 8.96 -3.87 13.12
C ALA A 486 7.90 -3.79 14.23
N TYR A 487 7.79 -4.80 15.09
CA TYR A 487 6.93 -4.73 16.29
C TYR A 487 7.78 -4.38 17.51
N LYS A 488 7.39 -3.34 18.25
CA LYS A 488 8.10 -2.88 19.45
C LYS A 488 8.12 -3.93 20.57
N ALA A 489 7.17 -4.86 20.56
CA ALA A 489 7.09 -5.94 21.53
C ALA A 489 8.21 -6.97 21.36
N CYS A 490 8.77 -7.12 20.15
CA CYS A 490 9.86 -8.05 19.90
C CYS A 490 11.22 -7.39 20.17
N PRO A 491 11.95 -7.78 21.23
CA PRO A 491 13.23 -7.17 21.58
C PRO A 491 14.34 -7.43 20.55
N ASP A 492 14.17 -8.47 19.73
CA ASP A 492 15.15 -8.84 18.70
C ASP A 492 15.01 -7.96 17.45
N THR A 493 13.88 -7.28 17.25
CA THR A 493 13.64 -6.45 16.07
C THR A 493 13.66 -4.96 16.39
N SER A 494 14.28 -4.17 15.51
CA SER A 494 14.13 -2.71 15.48
C SER A 494 14.29 -2.18 14.07
N ALA A 495 13.26 -1.51 13.55
CA ALA A 495 13.26 -0.91 12.22
C ALA A 495 14.37 0.16 12.10
N GLN A 496 14.59 0.94 13.15
CA GLN A 496 15.64 1.96 13.19
C GLN A 496 17.05 1.35 13.13
N LEU A 497 17.32 0.32 13.95
CA LEU A 497 18.62 -0.38 13.93
C LEU A 497 18.84 -1.11 12.60
N PHE A 498 17.77 -1.67 12.03
CA PHE A 498 17.84 -2.31 10.72
C PHE A 498 18.27 -1.31 9.65
N TYR A 499 17.67 -0.11 9.60
CA TYR A 499 18.06 0.90 8.63
C TYR A 499 19.52 1.35 8.80
N GLN A 500 19.99 1.55 10.04
CA GLN A 500 21.39 1.93 10.30
C GLN A 500 22.37 0.89 9.74
N ASN A 501 22.09 -0.41 9.95
CA ASN A 501 22.90 -1.50 9.41
C ASN A 501 22.73 -1.66 7.89
N LEU A 502 21.55 -1.36 7.35
CA LEU A 502 21.30 -1.34 5.91
C LEU A 502 22.11 -0.27 5.22
N ARG A 503 22.15 0.95 5.77
CA ARG A 503 23.00 2.02 5.26
C ARG A 503 24.47 1.58 5.21
N GLN A 504 24.96 0.93 6.27
CA GLN A 504 26.34 0.43 6.30
C GLN A 504 26.58 -0.67 5.27
N SER A 505 25.64 -1.61 5.12
CA SER A 505 25.70 -2.68 4.12
C SER A 505 25.74 -2.12 2.69
N LEU A 506 24.93 -1.10 2.41
CA LEU A 506 24.92 -0.39 1.14
C LEU A 506 26.25 0.33 0.86
N LEU A 507 26.87 0.95 1.86
CA LEU A 507 28.17 1.62 1.68
C LEU A 507 29.29 0.62 1.40
N GLU A 508 29.35 -0.50 2.12
CA GLU A 508 30.34 -1.56 1.86
C GLU A 508 30.15 -2.19 0.48
N MET A 509 28.89 -2.43 0.09
CA MET A 509 28.58 -2.91 -1.26
C MET A 509 28.96 -1.90 -2.34
N ARG A 510 28.94 -0.59 -2.07
CA ARG A 510 29.48 0.42 -2.98
C ARG A 510 31.00 0.31 -3.07
N ASP A 511 31.70 0.18 -1.95
CA ASP A 511 33.16 0.10 -1.94
C ASP A 511 33.66 -1.14 -2.72
N ILE A 512 32.92 -2.25 -2.69
CA ILE A 512 33.15 -3.42 -3.56
C ILE A 512 33.04 -3.04 -5.05
N LEU A 513 32.00 -2.30 -5.45
CA LEU A 513 31.81 -1.88 -6.85
C LEU A 513 32.87 -0.88 -7.30
N ASP A 514 33.18 0.13 -6.48
CA ASP A 514 34.15 1.19 -6.81
C ASP A 514 35.58 0.66 -6.94
N SER A 515 35.88 -0.49 -6.32
CA SER A 515 37.17 -1.19 -6.50
C SER A 515 37.34 -1.81 -7.90
N GLN A 516 36.26 -1.95 -8.67
CA GLN A 516 36.28 -2.53 -10.01
C GLN A 516 36.42 -1.44 -11.07
N LYS A 517 37.21 -1.70 -12.12
CA LYS A 517 37.25 -0.82 -13.30
C LYS A 517 35.87 -0.84 -13.98
N SER A 518 35.24 0.32 -14.13
CA SER A 518 33.94 0.43 -14.80
C SER A 518 34.08 0.22 -16.32
N ASP A 519 33.33 -0.72 -16.90
CA ASP A 519 33.15 -0.81 -18.35
C ASP A 519 32.20 0.32 -18.81
N THR A 520 32.75 1.47 -19.19
CA THR A 520 31.99 2.64 -19.67
C THR A 520 31.38 2.49 -21.07
N THR A 521 31.50 1.31 -21.69
CA THR A 521 30.99 1.07 -23.03
C THR A 521 29.58 0.44 -22.94
N THR A 522 28.58 1.18 -23.43
CA THR A 522 27.22 0.71 -23.76
C THR A 522 26.15 0.78 -22.65
N LEU A 523 25.79 2.00 -22.21
CA LEU A 523 24.62 2.28 -21.34
C LEU A 523 23.44 2.93 -22.11
N GLN A 524 23.06 2.42 -23.29
CA GLN A 524 22.00 3.05 -24.10
C GLN A 524 20.74 2.22 -24.40
N HIS A 525 20.70 0.92 -24.17
CA HIS A 525 19.46 0.16 -24.45
C HIS A 525 19.24 -0.93 -23.41
N ASN A 526 18.36 -0.66 -22.45
CA ASN A 526 17.42 -1.59 -21.80
C ASN A 526 16.93 -0.94 -20.48
N LEU A 527 16.01 0.01 -20.61
CA LEU A 527 15.11 0.46 -19.55
C LEU A 527 13.69 0.00 -19.92
#